data_AF-A0A978V8D9-F1
#
_entry.id   AF-A0A978V8D9-F1
#
_cell.length_a   1.000
_cell.length_b   1.000
_cell.length_c   1.000
_cell.angle_alpha   90.00
_cell.angle_beta   90.00
_cell.angle_gamma   90.00
#
_symmetry.space_group_name_H-M   'P 1'
#
loop_
_entity.id
_entity.type
_entity.pdbx_description
1 polymer ?
#
loop_
_entity_poly.entity_id
_entity_poly.type
_entity_poly.pdbx_seq_one_letter_code
_entity_poly.pdbx_strand_id
1 'polypeptide(L)'
;MAHLFRDLSLGHSKRESKPAMPTKPTITINPPAASIATDLPSPLGQLAAQLTDVDLRLTAYEIFVAACRTSTGRPLTYIPSSANNSSHSDSPTHQNQSPSSPALQRSLTSTAASKVKKAFGLKSPGSGSKKSPGSAGSGSGSGSGSGQGKSKKALTVGELMRIQMRVSEAMDSRVRRALLRISAGQVGRRIESVVIPLELLQQLKLSDFTDQQEYDAWQKRTLKVLEAGLLLHPRMPLDKSQNAAQRLRQLIHGALDRPIETGRNNESMQVLRSAVMALASRSVDGSFNEACHWADGIPLNLRLYEMLLEACFDINDETSILDEIDELMEHIKKTWVILGINQMLHNLCFTWVLFHHFVATGQVEMDLLYAADSQLAEVAKDAKTTKDPEYAKVLSSTLTSILGWAEKRLLAYHDTFDSGNIETMQGIVSLGVAAARILVEDISNEYRRRRKNEVDVARSRIDTYIRSSLRTAFAQASCHCH
;
A
#
# COMPACT_ATOMS: atom_id res chain seq x y z
N MET A 1 -39.38 -33.29 58.78
CA MET A 1 -38.39 -33.58 57.72
C MET A 1 -37.54 -32.31 57.54
N ALA A 2 -36.71 -31.88 58.52
CA ALA A 2 -35.39 -32.40 58.94
C ALA A 2 -34.39 -32.36 57.75
N HIS A 3 -33.28 -31.59 57.73
CA HIS A 3 -32.23 -31.32 58.73
C HIS A 3 -31.43 -30.02 58.40
N LEU A 4 -31.11 -29.17 59.39
CA LEU A 4 -29.77 -28.89 60.01
C LEU A 4 -28.77 -28.09 59.14
N PHE A 5 -28.39 -26.84 59.44
CA PHE A 5 -27.46 -26.30 60.47
C PHE A 5 -25.96 -26.72 60.35
N ARG A 6 -25.09 -25.72 60.08
CA ARG A 6 -23.78 -25.44 60.73
C ARG A 6 -23.19 -24.16 60.12
N ASP A 7 -23.19 -23.00 60.78
CA ASP A 7 -22.31 -22.52 61.87
C ASP A 7 -20.81 -22.66 61.60
N LEU A 8 -20.12 -21.51 61.51
CA LEU A 8 -19.17 -21.10 62.55
C LEU A 8 -18.98 -19.57 62.55
N SER A 9 -19.12 -19.02 63.75
CA SER A 9 -19.00 -17.62 64.15
C SER A 9 -17.66 -17.38 64.85
N LEU A 10 -17.28 -16.09 64.95
CA LEU A 10 -16.64 -15.39 66.08
C LEU A 10 -15.32 -14.66 65.77
N GLY A 11 -15.28 -13.37 66.11
CA GLY A 11 -14.02 -12.63 66.27
C GLY A 11 -14.18 -11.11 66.40
N HIS A 12 -14.54 -10.65 67.59
CA HIS A 12 -14.55 -9.24 68.01
C HIS A 12 -13.16 -8.55 67.97
N SER A 13 -13.19 -7.21 67.92
CA SER A 13 -12.33 -6.26 68.65
C SER A 13 -11.18 -5.54 67.93
N LYS A 14 -11.42 -4.24 67.69
CA LYS A 14 -10.62 -3.06 68.07
C LYS A 14 -9.11 -3.21 68.33
N ARG A 15 -8.35 -2.34 67.62
CA ARG A 15 -7.38 -1.34 68.12
C ARG A 15 -5.86 -1.66 68.06
N GLU A 16 -5.20 -0.87 67.21
CA GLU A 16 -3.84 -0.27 67.25
C GLU A 16 -2.59 -1.14 67.52
N SER A 17 -1.60 -1.10 66.61
CA SER A 17 -0.34 -0.33 66.81
C SER A 17 0.68 -0.45 65.64
N LYS A 18 1.43 0.64 65.45
CA LYS A 18 2.53 1.09 64.52
C LYS A 18 3.67 0.07 64.22
N PRO A 19 4.67 0.28 63.29
CA PRO A 19 5.30 1.56 62.84
C PRO A 19 5.80 1.69 61.37
N ALA A 20 6.34 2.89 61.04
CA ALA A 20 7.03 3.32 59.80
C ALA A 20 8.44 2.68 59.65
N MET A 21 9.18 2.61 58.54
CA MET A 21 9.58 3.45 57.36
C MET A 21 10.27 2.47 56.32
N PRO A 22 10.88 2.84 55.15
CA PRO A 22 11.27 4.15 54.62
C PRO A 22 10.94 4.42 53.13
N THR A 23 11.01 5.72 52.79
CA THR A 23 10.98 6.32 51.46
C THR A 23 12.15 5.89 50.56
N LYS A 24 11.86 5.61 49.28
CA LYS A 24 12.84 5.57 48.18
C LYS A 24 12.45 6.58 47.09
N PRO A 25 13.43 7.19 46.39
CA PRO A 25 13.22 8.37 45.56
C PRO A 25 12.55 8.03 44.22
N THR A 26 11.52 8.81 43.86
CA THR A 26 10.90 8.80 42.55
C THR A 26 11.86 9.41 41.53
N ILE A 27 12.40 8.57 40.64
CA ILE A 27 13.05 9.03 39.41
C ILE A 27 11.91 9.33 38.43
N THR A 28 11.65 10.61 38.19
CA THR A 28 10.75 11.07 37.14
C THR A 28 11.42 10.82 35.79
N ILE A 29 11.09 9.69 35.16
CA ILE A 29 11.38 9.44 33.75
C ILE A 29 10.19 9.98 32.97
N ASN A 30 10.34 11.16 32.36
CA ASN A 30 9.43 11.61 31.31
C ASN A 30 9.52 10.59 30.16
N PRO A 31 8.42 9.94 29.74
CA PRO A 31 8.45 9.16 28.51
C PRO A 31 8.54 10.14 27.32
N PRO A 32 9.33 9.82 26.29
CA PRO A 32 9.32 10.58 25.04
C PRO A 32 7.93 10.47 24.41
N ALA A 33 7.48 11.56 23.78
CA ALA A 33 6.20 11.66 23.09
C ALA A 33 5.96 10.43 22.21
N ALA A 34 5.02 9.59 22.62
CA ALA A 34 4.51 8.52 21.80
C ALA A 34 3.91 9.17 20.54
N SER A 35 4.42 8.78 19.38
CA SER A 35 3.83 9.04 18.08
C SER A 35 2.34 8.70 18.17
N ILE A 36 1.48 9.71 18.02
CA ILE A 36 0.04 9.52 17.90
C ILE A 36 -0.18 8.88 16.53
N ALA A 37 -0.05 7.55 16.46
CA ALA A 37 -0.59 6.79 15.36
C ALA A 37 -2.11 6.99 15.42
N THR A 38 -2.62 7.93 14.65
CA THR A 38 -4.06 8.11 14.52
C THR A 38 -4.61 6.91 13.76
N ASP A 39 -5.32 6.03 14.47
CA ASP A 39 -6.02 4.85 13.94
C ASP A 39 -7.07 5.26 12.88
N LEU A 40 -6.62 5.51 11.65
CA LEU A 40 -7.47 5.71 10.50
C LEU A 40 -7.42 4.43 9.66
N PRO A 41 -8.35 3.47 9.87
CA PRO A 41 -8.32 2.18 9.18
C PRO A 41 -8.54 2.35 7.67
N SER A 42 -7.91 1.48 6.87
CA SER A 42 -8.06 1.53 5.41
C SER A 42 -9.50 1.21 4.97
N PRO A 43 -10.13 2.04 4.12
CA PRO A 43 -11.48 1.88 3.61
C PRO A 43 -11.55 0.89 2.45
N LEU A 44 -10.40 0.44 1.95
CA LEU A 44 -10.28 -0.44 0.78
C LEU A 44 -10.66 -1.90 1.10
N GLY A 45 -11.22 -2.14 2.29
CA GLY A 45 -11.78 -3.42 2.74
C GLY A 45 -10.82 -4.23 3.59
N GLN A 46 -11.38 -5.07 4.46
CA GLN A 46 -10.63 -6.02 5.27
C GLN A 46 -10.60 -7.39 4.59
N LEU A 47 -9.43 -8.03 4.59
CA LEU A 47 -9.28 -9.37 4.05
C LEU A 47 -9.77 -10.40 5.07
N ALA A 48 -10.66 -11.28 4.65
CA ALA A 48 -11.04 -12.46 5.42
C ALA A 48 -9.88 -13.47 5.63
N ALA A 49 -8.83 -13.41 4.80
CA ALA A 49 -7.64 -14.23 4.98
C ALA A 49 -6.75 -13.64 6.09
N GLN A 50 -6.10 -14.50 6.87
CA GLN A 50 -5.05 -14.12 7.84
C GLN A 50 -3.73 -13.75 7.11
N LEU A 51 -3.79 -12.74 6.24
CA LEU A 51 -2.64 -12.14 5.55
C LEU A 51 -2.24 -10.87 6.31
N THR A 52 -0.96 -10.76 6.64
CA THR A 52 -0.38 -9.55 7.24
C THR A 52 -0.03 -8.52 6.17
N ASP A 53 0.21 -7.26 6.56
CA ASP A 53 0.69 -6.24 5.61
C ASP A 53 2.06 -6.61 5.01
N VAL A 54 2.89 -7.36 5.74
CA VAL A 54 4.15 -7.90 5.20
C VAL A 54 3.86 -8.91 4.09
N ASP A 55 2.89 -9.80 4.28
CA ASP A 55 2.50 -10.79 3.28
C ASP A 55 2.00 -10.11 2.00
N LEU A 56 1.12 -9.10 2.14
CA LEU A 56 0.59 -8.32 1.03
C LEU A 56 1.68 -7.55 0.30
N ARG A 57 2.61 -6.93 1.03
CA ARG A 57 3.74 -6.20 0.45
C ARG A 57 4.64 -7.11 -0.38
N LEU A 58 4.99 -8.28 0.15
CA LEU A 58 5.79 -9.27 -0.59
C LEU A 58 5.07 -9.77 -1.84
N THR A 59 3.75 -10.03 -1.75
CA THR A 59 2.94 -10.45 -2.90
C THR A 59 2.80 -9.36 -3.94
N ALA A 60 2.56 -8.11 -3.53
CA ALA A 60 2.53 -6.96 -4.42
C ALA A 60 3.87 -6.78 -5.15
N TYR A 61 5.01 -6.97 -4.46
CA TYR A 61 6.32 -6.95 -5.09
C TYR A 61 6.51 -8.07 -6.14
N GLU A 62 6.08 -9.29 -5.83
CA GLU A 62 6.10 -10.41 -6.79
C GLU A 62 5.29 -10.09 -8.06
N ILE A 63 4.11 -9.49 -7.90
CA ILE A 63 3.27 -9.02 -9.02
C ILE A 63 3.97 -7.92 -9.80
N PHE A 64 4.57 -6.94 -9.12
CA PHE A 64 5.30 -5.84 -9.75
C PHE A 64 6.45 -6.34 -10.62
N VAL A 65 7.30 -7.23 -10.08
CA VAL A 65 8.43 -7.80 -10.83
C VAL A 65 7.95 -8.63 -12.01
N ALA A 66 6.86 -9.39 -11.87
CA ALA A 66 6.28 -10.17 -12.96
C ALA A 66 5.72 -9.26 -14.08
N ALA A 67 4.96 -8.23 -13.72
CA ALA A 67 4.35 -7.29 -14.67
C ALA A 67 5.39 -6.45 -15.41
N CYS A 68 6.46 -6.02 -14.74
CA CYS A 68 7.48 -5.18 -15.36
C CYS A 68 8.38 -5.91 -16.38
N ARG A 69 8.27 -7.24 -16.48
CA ARG A 69 9.10 -8.05 -17.39
C ARG A 69 8.50 -8.27 -18.76
N THR A 70 7.18 -8.23 -18.91
CA THR A 70 6.51 -8.55 -20.18
C THR A 70 6.69 -7.49 -21.26
N SER A 71 7.23 -6.31 -20.92
CA SER A 71 7.47 -5.24 -21.89
C SER A 71 8.75 -5.43 -22.74
N THR A 72 9.54 -6.49 -22.55
CA THR A 72 10.74 -6.73 -23.36
C THR A 72 10.79 -8.14 -23.96
N GLY A 73 10.45 -8.26 -25.24
CA GLY A 73 10.57 -9.49 -26.03
C GLY A 73 12.01 -9.90 -26.37
N ARG A 74 12.97 -9.81 -25.43
CA ARG A 74 14.33 -10.34 -25.63
C ARG A 74 14.78 -11.20 -24.43
N PRO A 75 15.44 -12.35 -24.67
CA PRO A 75 16.00 -13.17 -23.61
C PRO A 75 17.12 -12.41 -22.88
N LEU A 76 17.17 -12.51 -21.56
CA LEU A 76 18.20 -11.89 -20.73
C LEU A 76 19.18 -12.97 -20.25
N THR A 77 20.46 -12.80 -20.61
CA THR A 77 21.58 -13.62 -20.13
C THR A 77 21.95 -13.20 -18.72
N TYR A 78 22.02 -14.15 -17.79
CA TYR A 78 22.45 -13.91 -16.40
C TYR A 78 23.98 -13.78 -16.32
N ILE A 79 24.47 -12.70 -15.71
CA ILE A 79 25.89 -12.53 -15.36
C ILE A 79 25.99 -12.57 -13.82
N PRO A 80 26.68 -13.56 -13.22
CA PRO A 80 26.93 -13.59 -11.79
C PRO A 80 27.93 -12.51 -11.39
N SER A 81 27.63 -11.76 -10.33
CA SER A 81 28.54 -10.79 -9.75
C SER A 81 29.34 -11.42 -8.61
N SER A 82 30.45 -12.11 -8.91
CA SER A 82 31.60 -12.31 -7.99
C SER A 82 32.62 -13.33 -8.54
N ALA A 83 33.82 -12.86 -8.89
CA ALA A 83 35.08 -13.58 -8.65
C ALA A 83 36.27 -12.64 -8.94
N ASN A 84 36.85 -12.10 -7.88
CA ASN A 84 38.19 -11.53 -7.88
C ASN A 84 39.16 -12.73 -7.82
N ASN A 85 39.88 -13.03 -8.90
CA ASN A 85 41.14 -13.77 -8.81
C ASN A 85 42.00 -13.55 -10.06
N SER A 86 43.27 -13.22 -9.78
CA SER A 86 44.35 -12.95 -10.71
C SER A 86 44.88 -14.20 -11.42
N SER A 87 45.04 -14.15 -12.74
CA SER A 87 46.13 -14.82 -13.45
C SER A 87 46.24 -14.32 -14.90
N HIS A 88 47.46 -13.90 -15.27
CA HIS A 88 47.89 -13.49 -16.61
C HIS A 88 47.71 -14.57 -17.69
N SER A 89 47.27 -14.17 -18.89
CA SER A 89 47.85 -14.62 -20.17
C SER A 89 47.32 -13.77 -21.35
N ASP A 90 48.25 -13.22 -22.13
CA ASP A 90 48.05 -12.42 -23.34
C ASP A 90 47.45 -13.20 -24.52
N SER A 91 46.54 -12.57 -25.28
CA SER A 91 46.53 -12.50 -26.77
C SER A 91 45.18 -11.98 -27.33
N PRO A 92 45.13 -11.42 -28.56
CA PRO A 92 44.35 -10.22 -28.83
C PRO A 92 43.10 -10.41 -29.74
N THR A 93 42.37 -9.31 -29.89
CA THR A 93 41.35 -8.99 -30.91
C THR A 93 40.01 -9.72 -30.87
N HIS A 94 38.98 -9.04 -30.35
CA HIS A 94 37.86 -8.52 -31.16
C HIS A 94 37.06 -7.52 -30.32
N GLN A 95 37.08 -6.25 -30.74
CA GLN A 95 36.15 -5.24 -30.26
C GLN A 95 34.73 -5.67 -30.63
N ASN A 96 33.90 -5.91 -29.62
CA ASN A 96 32.45 -5.79 -29.76
C ASN A 96 31.89 -5.26 -28.43
N GLN A 97 31.74 -3.93 -28.39
CA GLN A 97 30.95 -3.25 -27.38
C GLN A 97 29.53 -3.84 -27.40
N SER A 98 29.18 -4.55 -26.34
CA SER A 98 27.85 -5.17 -26.19
C SER A 98 26.88 -4.15 -25.57
N PRO A 99 25.68 -3.94 -26.15
CA PRO A 99 24.68 -3.08 -25.53
C PRO A 99 23.92 -3.82 -24.43
N SER A 100 23.93 -3.23 -23.24
CA SER A 100 23.18 -3.57 -22.03
C SER A 100 21.65 -3.69 -22.27
N SER A 101 21.00 -4.61 -21.55
CA SER A 101 19.55 -4.84 -21.63
C SER A 101 18.72 -3.72 -20.96
N PRO A 102 17.54 -3.28 -21.48
CA PRO A 102 17.12 -1.90 -21.25
C PRO A 102 15.98 -1.62 -20.24
N ALA A 103 15.12 -2.57 -19.86
CA ALA A 103 13.85 -2.19 -19.20
C ALA A 103 13.88 -2.06 -17.67
N LEU A 104 14.67 -2.87 -16.98
CA LEU A 104 14.81 -2.81 -15.51
C LEU A 104 16.16 -2.21 -15.07
N GLN A 105 16.99 -1.84 -16.03
CA GLN A 105 18.31 -1.24 -15.82
C GLN A 105 18.44 0.16 -16.41
N ARG A 106 17.33 0.81 -16.80
CA ARG A 106 17.38 2.23 -17.10
C ARG A 106 17.67 2.97 -15.79
N SER A 107 18.92 3.37 -15.65
CA SER A 107 19.42 4.31 -14.65
C SER A 107 18.47 5.48 -14.53
N LEU A 108 17.93 5.73 -13.33
CA LEU A 108 17.15 6.93 -13.06
C LEU A 108 18.08 8.15 -13.23
N THR A 109 17.76 9.04 -14.16
CA THR A 109 18.46 10.31 -14.32
C THR A 109 17.56 11.43 -13.80
N SER A 110 17.74 11.77 -12.54
CA SER A 110 17.04 12.84 -11.81
C SER A 110 17.47 14.23 -12.30
N THR A 111 16.94 14.69 -13.43
CA THR A 111 17.13 16.08 -13.91
C THR A 111 15.87 16.75 -14.46
N ALA A 112 14.75 16.04 -14.61
CA ALA A 112 13.49 16.61 -15.06
C ALA A 112 12.50 16.78 -13.89
N ALA A 113 11.78 17.90 -13.83
CA ALA A 113 10.72 18.10 -12.84
C ALA A 113 9.59 17.08 -13.07
N SER A 114 9.24 16.32 -12.02
CA SER A 114 8.20 15.29 -12.09
C SER A 114 6.84 15.89 -12.50
N LYS A 115 6.15 15.26 -13.46
CA LYS A 115 4.80 15.62 -13.91
C LYS A 115 3.77 15.39 -12.82
N VAL A 116 3.85 14.27 -12.10
CA VAL A 116 3.03 13.99 -10.92
C VAL A 116 3.25 15.07 -9.87
N LYS A 117 4.49 15.35 -9.46
CA LYS A 117 4.75 16.42 -8.49
C LYS A 117 4.26 17.78 -8.97
N LYS A 118 4.48 18.11 -10.25
CA LYS A 118 4.02 19.36 -10.86
C LYS A 118 2.49 19.47 -10.90
N ALA A 119 1.78 18.39 -11.20
CA ALA A 119 0.32 18.35 -11.20
C ALA A 119 -0.26 18.56 -9.80
N PHE A 120 0.49 18.16 -8.76
CA PHE A 120 0.10 18.29 -7.36
C PHE A 120 0.72 19.47 -6.62
N GLY A 121 1.51 20.31 -7.30
CA GLY A 121 2.21 21.42 -6.65
C GLY A 121 3.26 21.01 -5.60
N LEU A 122 3.65 19.73 -5.58
CA LEU A 122 4.64 19.21 -4.63
C LEU A 122 6.04 19.77 -4.97
N LYS A 123 6.77 20.22 -3.96
CA LYS A 123 8.08 20.85 -4.14
C LYS A 123 9.07 19.87 -4.77
N SER A 124 9.62 20.23 -5.92
CA SER A 124 10.80 19.58 -6.50
C SER A 124 12.06 20.25 -5.95
N PRO A 125 13.17 19.52 -5.71
CA PRO A 125 14.42 20.13 -5.29
C PRO A 125 14.89 21.09 -6.39
N GLY A 126 14.83 22.40 -6.11
CA GLY A 126 15.24 23.46 -7.03
C GLY A 126 14.29 24.65 -7.16
N SER A 127 13.03 24.55 -6.73
CA SER A 127 12.08 25.67 -6.74
C SER A 127 12.12 26.47 -5.43
N GLY A 128 13.32 26.87 -5.00
CA GLY A 128 13.53 27.81 -3.90
C GLY A 128 13.80 29.20 -4.44
N SER A 129 12.78 30.06 -4.41
CA SER A 129 12.90 31.50 -4.61
C SER A 129 14.04 32.10 -3.78
N LYS A 130 15.09 32.59 -4.46
CA LYS A 130 15.94 33.67 -3.95
C LYS A 130 16.13 34.72 -5.05
N LYS A 131 15.23 35.69 -5.09
CA LYS A 131 15.51 37.02 -5.63
C LYS A 131 16.47 37.73 -4.68
N SER A 132 17.65 38.11 -5.15
CA SER A 132 18.30 39.38 -4.81
C SER A 132 19.50 39.67 -5.75
N PRO A 133 19.89 40.95 -5.93
CA PRO A 133 20.54 41.43 -7.15
C PRO A 133 22.04 41.71 -7.00
N GLY A 134 22.74 41.68 -8.15
CA GLY A 134 23.93 42.49 -8.43
C GLY A 134 25.29 41.97 -7.94
N SER A 135 26.21 41.68 -8.87
CA SER A 135 27.43 42.48 -9.13
C SER A 135 28.40 41.71 -10.03
N ALA A 136 29.06 42.46 -10.91
CA ALA A 136 30.11 42.01 -11.81
C ALA A 136 31.39 41.61 -11.04
N GLY A 137 32.17 40.70 -11.62
CA GLY A 137 33.51 40.38 -11.14
C GLY A 137 34.15 39.22 -11.89
N SER A 138 34.96 39.55 -12.89
CA SER A 138 35.93 38.65 -13.52
C SER A 138 36.97 38.13 -12.51
N GLY A 139 37.36 36.87 -12.62
CA GLY A 139 38.53 36.34 -11.92
C GLY A 139 38.78 34.86 -12.22
N SER A 140 39.86 34.61 -12.97
CA SER A 140 40.43 33.28 -13.16
C SER A 140 41.02 32.72 -11.87
N GLY A 141 41.00 31.40 -11.70
CA GLY A 141 41.61 30.76 -10.53
C GLY A 141 41.56 29.24 -10.61
N SER A 142 42.64 28.66 -11.11
CA SER A 142 43.00 27.24 -11.00
C SER A 142 43.00 26.77 -9.54
N GLY A 143 42.38 25.62 -9.26
CA GLY A 143 42.39 25.01 -7.94
C GLY A 143 41.99 23.53 -8.00
N SER A 144 42.99 22.67 -8.10
CA SER A 144 42.91 21.22 -7.93
C SER A 144 42.27 20.86 -6.57
N GLY A 145 41.27 19.98 -6.58
CA GLY A 145 40.61 19.50 -5.37
C GLY A 145 39.95 18.15 -5.63
N SER A 146 40.71 17.08 -5.39
CA SER A 146 40.25 15.70 -5.41
C SER A 146 39.22 15.47 -4.30
N GLY A 147 37.93 15.50 -4.66
CA GLY A 147 36.85 14.97 -3.83
C GLY A 147 36.31 13.71 -4.47
N GLN A 148 36.67 12.54 -3.93
CA GLN A 148 35.97 11.28 -4.22
C GLN A 148 34.51 11.40 -3.77
N GLY A 149 33.67 11.96 -4.63
CA GLY A 149 32.25 11.73 -4.57
C GLY A 149 32.03 10.24 -4.84
N LYS A 150 31.64 9.48 -3.82
CA LYS A 150 30.99 8.19 -4.03
C LYS A 150 29.84 8.46 -4.99
N SER A 151 30.01 8.06 -6.25
CA SER A 151 28.95 8.14 -7.24
C SER A 151 27.76 7.38 -6.66
N LYS A 152 26.69 8.10 -6.29
CA LYS A 152 25.40 7.48 -6.00
C LYS A 152 25.09 6.64 -7.23
N LYS A 153 25.27 5.32 -7.13
CA LYS A 153 24.97 4.38 -8.19
C LYS A 153 23.53 4.66 -8.58
N ALA A 154 23.31 5.07 -9.84
CA ALA A 154 21.98 5.41 -10.27
C ALA A 154 21.07 4.19 -10.06
N LEU A 155 20.09 4.37 -9.18
CA LEU A 155 19.15 3.31 -8.85
C LEU A 155 18.28 3.05 -10.07
N THR A 156 17.85 1.80 -10.24
CA THR A 156 16.85 1.45 -11.24
C THR A 156 15.47 1.49 -10.59
N VAL A 157 14.39 1.62 -11.36
CA VAL A 157 13.03 1.59 -10.81
C VAL A 157 12.77 0.29 -10.02
N GLY A 158 13.32 -0.84 -10.48
CA GLY A 158 13.21 -2.11 -9.77
C GLY A 158 13.93 -2.13 -8.42
N GLU A 159 15.09 -1.48 -8.32
CA GLU A 159 15.85 -1.34 -7.08
C GLU A 159 15.19 -0.33 -6.13
N LEU A 160 14.66 0.77 -6.67
CA LEU A 160 13.88 1.75 -5.92
C LEU A 160 12.64 1.07 -5.30
N MET A 161 11.86 0.35 -6.09
CA MET A 161 10.69 -0.39 -5.61
C MET A 161 11.06 -1.40 -4.51
N ARG A 162 12.18 -2.12 -4.69
CA ARG A 162 12.68 -3.08 -3.70
C ARG A 162 12.95 -2.41 -2.35
N ILE A 163 13.65 -1.28 -2.38
CA ILE A 163 14.02 -0.52 -1.17
C ILE A 163 12.77 0.00 -0.48
N GLN A 164 11.87 0.66 -1.21
CA GLN A 164 10.66 1.25 -0.63
C GLN A 164 9.71 0.19 -0.07
N MET A 165 9.59 -0.96 -0.74
CA MET A 165 8.80 -2.08 -0.25
C MET A 165 9.51 -2.94 0.81
N ARG A 166 10.69 -2.53 1.31
CA ARG A 166 11.46 -3.26 2.34
C ARG A 166 11.73 -4.73 1.98
N VAL A 167 11.95 -5.02 0.70
CA VAL A 167 12.19 -6.38 0.19
C VAL A 167 13.69 -6.70 0.26
N SER A 168 14.02 -7.88 0.79
CA SER A 168 15.41 -8.33 0.87
C SER A 168 15.98 -8.64 -0.52
N GLU A 169 17.29 -8.45 -0.69
CA GLU A 169 17.98 -8.76 -1.95
C GLU A 169 17.91 -10.27 -2.29
N ALA A 170 17.93 -11.13 -1.27
CA ALA A 170 17.77 -12.57 -1.42
C ALA A 170 16.38 -12.94 -1.99
N MET A 171 15.32 -12.33 -1.46
CA MET A 171 13.95 -12.51 -1.95
C MET A 171 13.82 -12.00 -3.39
N ASP A 172 14.31 -10.79 -3.69
CA ASP A 172 14.27 -10.23 -5.04
C ASP A 172 15.01 -11.14 -6.04
N SER A 173 16.22 -11.56 -5.70
CA SER A 173 17.03 -12.47 -6.52
C SER A 173 16.33 -13.81 -6.76
N ARG A 174 15.66 -14.36 -5.74
CA ARG A 174 14.86 -15.60 -5.83
C ARG A 174 13.68 -15.42 -6.79
N VAL A 175 12.89 -14.37 -6.62
CA VAL A 175 11.71 -14.07 -7.45
C VAL A 175 12.12 -13.84 -8.91
N ARG A 176 13.16 -13.03 -9.17
CA ARG A 176 13.65 -12.77 -10.53
C ARG A 176 14.12 -14.05 -11.21
N ARG A 177 14.88 -14.90 -10.51
CA ARG A 177 15.34 -16.21 -11.03
C ARG A 177 14.18 -17.15 -11.32
N ALA A 178 13.21 -17.26 -10.41
CA ALA A 178 12.01 -18.07 -10.63
C ALA A 178 11.25 -17.61 -11.87
N LEU A 179 10.96 -16.31 -11.97
CA LEU A 179 10.28 -15.74 -13.13
C LEU A 179 11.09 -15.93 -14.43
N LEU A 180 12.43 -15.99 -14.41
CA LEU A 180 13.24 -16.36 -15.58
C LEU A 180 12.97 -17.80 -16.03
N ARG A 181 12.92 -18.74 -15.07
CA ARG A 181 12.58 -20.15 -15.36
C ARG A 181 11.15 -20.29 -15.89
N ILE A 182 10.19 -19.53 -15.34
CA ILE A 182 8.79 -19.51 -15.80
C ILE A 182 8.72 -19.06 -17.26
N SER A 183 9.35 -17.93 -17.60
CA SER A 183 9.34 -17.42 -18.98
C SER A 183 9.99 -18.39 -19.98
N ALA A 184 11.09 -19.04 -19.61
CA ALA A 184 11.76 -20.02 -20.47
C ALA A 184 10.88 -21.26 -20.73
N GLY A 185 10.02 -21.65 -19.78
CA GLY A 185 9.10 -22.77 -19.91
C GLY A 185 7.75 -22.44 -20.55
N GLN A 186 7.44 -21.16 -20.80
CA GLN A 186 6.11 -20.66 -21.20
C GLN A 186 6.13 -19.88 -22.52
N VAL A 187 6.95 -20.30 -23.50
CA VAL A 187 7.10 -19.61 -24.80
C VAL A 187 5.72 -19.32 -25.42
N GLY A 188 5.37 -18.04 -25.50
CA GLY A 188 4.14 -17.55 -26.14
C GLY A 188 2.95 -17.20 -25.22
N ARG A 189 2.98 -17.52 -23.91
CA ARG A 189 1.88 -17.13 -22.99
C ARG A 189 2.10 -15.74 -22.38
N ARG A 190 1.04 -14.93 -22.33
CA ARG A 190 1.05 -13.63 -21.64
C ARG A 190 1.08 -13.82 -20.13
N ILE A 191 1.74 -12.92 -19.38
CA ILE A 191 1.72 -12.98 -17.89
C ILE A 191 0.29 -12.86 -17.32
N GLU A 192 -0.59 -12.21 -18.09
CA GLU A 192 -2.02 -12.07 -17.80
C GLU A 192 -2.73 -13.43 -17.74
N SER A 193 -2.17 -14.47 -18.38
CA SER A 193 -2.67 -15.85 -18.37
C SER A 193 -1.99 -16.74 -17.32
N VAL A 194 -1.25 -16.13 -16.39
CA VAL A 194 -0.46 -16.82 -15.38
C VAL A 194 -0.94 -16.48 -13.97
N VAL A 195 -1.13 -17.51 -13.15
CA VAL A 195 -1.32 -17.37 -11.71
C VAL A 195 0.06 -17.33 -11.05
N ILE A 196 0.57 -16.13 -10.77
CA ILE A 196 1.93 -15.90 -10.26
C ILE A 196 2.24 -16.75 -9.01
N PRO A 197 1.39 -16.78 -7.95
CA PRO A 197 1.63 -17.60 -6.76
C PRO A 197 1.84 -19.08 -7.09
N LEU A 198 1.05 -19.62 -8.01
CA LEU A 198 1.11 -21.02 -8.43
C LEU A 198 2.41 -21.36 -9.18
N GLU A 199 2.82 -20.49 -10.10
CA GLU A 199 4.06 -20.70 -10.83
C GLU A 199 5.29 -20.56 -9.92
N LEU A 200 5.26 -19.62 -8.97
CA LEU A 200 6.32 -19.49 -7.97
C LEU A 200 6.42 -20.73 -7.08
N LEU A 201 5.27 -21.29 -6.63
CA LEU A 201 5.23 -22.56 -5.91
C LEU A 201 5.94 -23.67 -6.69
N GLN A 202 5.70 -23.76 -7.99
CA GLN A 202 6.26 -24.83 -8.83
C GLN A 202 7.76 -24.68 -9.11
N GLN A 203 8.29 -23.46 -9.12
CA GLN A 203 9.67 -23.18 -9.56
C GLN A 203 10.67 -23.03 -8.42
N LEU A 204 10.19 -22.70 -7.23
CA LEU A 204 11.03 -22.48 -6.06
C LEU A 204 11.09 -23.76 -5.22
N LYS A 205 12.33 -24.12 -4.87
CA LYS A 205 12.64 -25.29 -4.05
C LYS A 205 13.25 -24.83 -2.74
N LEU A 206 13.26 -25.71 -1.73
CA LEU A 206 13.92 -25.47 -0.45
C LEU A 206 15.37 -24.94 -0.61
N SER A 207 16.12 -25.42 -1.61
CA SER A 207 17.49 -24.97 -1.90
C SER A 207 17.61 -23.49 -2.30
N ASP A 208 16.50 -22.84 -2.67
CA ASP A 208 16.48 -21.41 -2.96
C ASP A 208 16.35 -20.56 -1.67
N PHE A 209 16.20 -21.19 -0.48
CA PHE A 209 15.93 -20.59 0.83
C PHE A 209 17.08 -20.77 1.81
N THR A 210 17.16 -19.91 2.83
CA THR A 210 18.19 -20.01 3.86
C THR A 210 17.99 -21.21 4.75
N ASP A 211 16.73 -21.50 5.07
CA ASP A 211 16.33 -22.56 5.98
C ASP A 211 14.90 -23.05 5.66
N GLN A 212 14.52 -24.15 6.31
CA GLN A 212 13.21 -24.77 6.17
C GLN A 212 12.08 -23.86 6.67
N GLN A 213 12.33 -23.05 7.70
CA GLN A 213 11.31 -22.21 8.31
C GLN A 213 10.90 -21.08 7.35
N GLU A 214 11.86 -20.44 6.69
CA GLU A 214 11.64 -19.43 5.65
C GLU A 214 10.83 -20.03 4.49
N TYR A 215 11.19 -21.25 4.06
CA TYR A 215 10.50 -21.96 2.98
C TYR A 215 9.05 -22.28 3.34
N ASP A 216 8.81 -22.84 4.53
CA ASP A 216 7.48 -23.20 5.00
C ASP A 216 6.59 -21.96 5.21
N ALA A 217 7.17 -20.87 5.75
CA ALA A 217 6.46 -19.60 5.92
C ALA A 217 6.07 -18.99 4.56
N TRP A 218 7.00 -18.99 3.60
CA TRP A 218 6.73 -18.53 2.24
C TRP A 218 5.64 -19.39 1.58
N GLN A 219 5.71 -20.71 1.68
CA GLN A 219 4.72 -21.60 1.08
C GLN A 219 3.32 -21.36 1.68
N LYS A 220 3.23 -21.26 3.01
CA LYS A 220 1.97 -20.95 3.72
C LYS A 220 1.39 -19.61 3.26
N ARG A 221 2.22 -18.56 3.15
CA ARG A 221 1.80 -17.26 2.62
C ARG A 221 1.25 -17.41 1.19
N THR A 222 1.96 -18.11 0.32
CA THR A 222 1.56 -18.25 -1.09
C THR A 222 0.23 -19.00 -1.23
N LEU A 223 -0.03 -20.01 -0.40
CA LEU A 223 -1.33 -20.69 -0.34
C LEU A 223 -2.44 -19.78 0.21
N LYS A 224 -2.17 -18.99 1.25
CA LYS A 224 -3.13 -18.00 1.77
C LYS A 224 -3.50 -16.93 0.72
N VAL A 225 -2.55 -16.54 -0.12
CA VAL A 225 -2.81 -15.62 -1.24
C VAL A 225 -3.74 -16.26 -2.27
N LEU A 226 -3.51 -17.54 -2.62
CA LEU A 226 -4.40 -18.29 -3.50
C LEU A 226 -5.81 -18.45 -2.90
N GLU A 227 -5.90 -18.72 -1.60
CA GLU A 227 -7.17 -18.76 -0.87
C GLU A 227 -7.89 -17.41 -0.93
N ALA A 228 -7.19 -16.33 -0.61
CA ALA A 228 -7.74 -14.98 -0.61
C ALA A 228 -8.33 -14.61 -1.97
N GLY A 229 -7.60 -14.88 -3.06
CA GLY A 229 -7.98 -14.46 -4.39
C GLY A 229 -8.99 -15.38 -5.08
N LEU A 230 -8.92 -16.69 -4.87
CA LEU A 230 -9.74 -17.66 -5.61
C LEU A 230 -10.92 -18.20 -4.81
N LEU A 231 -10.89 -18.12 -3.48
CA LEU A 231 -11.92 -18.69 -2.61
C LEU A 231 -12.69 -17.66 -1.80
N LEU A 232 -12.01 -16.64 -1.27
CA LEU A 232 -12.63 -15.66 -0.37
C LEU A 232 -13.13 -14.42 -1.12
N HIS A 233 -12.30 -13.88 -2.02
CA HIS A 233 -12.59 -12.67 -2.79
C HIS A 233 -12.44 -12.90 -4.30
N PRO A 234 -13.08 -13.93 -4.88
CA PRO A 234 -13.02 -14.14 -6.31
C PRO A 234 -13.83 -13.05 -7.02
N ARG A 235 -13.29 -12.50 -8.11
CA ARG A 235 -14.03 -11.57 -8.97
C ARG A 235 -15.35 -12.16 -9.47
N MET A 236 -15.35 -13.47 -9.74
CA MET A 236 -16.56 -14.19 -10.11
C MET A 236 -17.05 -15.07 -8.97
N PRO A 237 -18.31 -14.91 -8.54
CA PRO A 237 -18.89 -15.71 -7.47
C PRO A 237 -18.71 -17.22 -7.69
N LEU A 238 -18.45 -17.93 -6.60
CA LEU A 238 -18.32 -19.39 -6.62
C LEU A 238 -19.68 -20.04 -6.38
N ASP A 239 -19.94 -21.14 -7.07
CA ASP A 239 -21.07 -22.01 -6.73
C ASP A 239 -20.68 -22.95 -5.57
N LYS A 240 -21.62 -23.24 -4.68
CA LYS A 240 -21.44 -24.11 -3.51
C LYS A 240 -21.11 -25.55 -3.92
N SER A 241 -21.55 -25.97 -5.11
CA SER A 241 -21.30 -27.30 -5.70
C SER A 241 -19.93 -27.44 -6.40
N GLN A 242 -19.14 -26.36 -6.45
CA GLN A 242 -17.96 -26.32 -7.30
C GLN A 242 -16.81 -27.20 -6.74
N ASN A 243 -16.62 -28.35 -7.38
CA ASN A 243 -15.58 -29.33 -7.03
C ASN A 243 -14.17 -28.72 -6.94
N ALA A 244 -13.80 -27.82 -7.85
CA ALA A 244 -12.47 -27.20 -7.85
C ALA A 244 -12.22 -26.34 -6.59
N ALA A 245 -13.24 -25.60 -6.13
CA ALA A 245 -13.14 -24.80 -4.91
C ALA A 245 -13.04 -25.69 -3.66
N GLN A 246 -13.80 -26.78 -3.61
CA GLN A 246 -13.72 -27.75 -2.50
C GLN A 246 -12.35 -28.43 -2.44
N ARG A 247 -11.82 -28.87 -3.59
CA ARG A 247 -10.48 -29.45 -3.70
C ARG A 247 -9.39 -28.48 -3.26
N LEU A 248 -9.48 -27.21 -3.68
CA LEU A 248 -8.51 -26.19 -3.27
C LEU A 248 -8.55 -25.97 -1.74
N ARG A 249 -9.74 -25.88 -1.14
CA ARG A 249 -9.88 -25.78 0.33
C ARG A 249 -9.24 -26.97 1.06
N GLN A 250 -9.48 -28.19 0.59
CA GLN A 250 -8.91 -29.40 1.18
C GLN A 250 -7.38 -29.41 1.09
N LEU A 251 -6.82 -29.02 -0.06
CA LEU A 251 -5.37 -28.93 -0.24
C LEU A 251 -4.74 -27.87 0.67
N ILE A 252 -5.34 -26.68 0.76
CA ILE A 252 -4.84 -25.60 1.61
C ILE A 252 -4.92 -25.98 3.08
N HIS A 253 -6.02 -26.61 3.51
CA HIS A 253 -6.15 -27.10 4.89
C HIS A 253 -5.13 -28.19 5.20
N GLY A 254 -4.97 -29.18 4.31
CA GLY A 254 -3.95 -30.23 4.49
C GLY A 254 -2.51 -29.69 4.51
N ALA A 255 -2.25 -28.58 3.80
CA ALA A 255 -0.96 -27.91 3.79
C ALA A 255 -0.60 -27.22 5.12
N LEU A 256 -1.58 -26.97 5.99
CA LEU A 256 -1.34 -26.45 7.34
C LEU A 256 -0.66 -27.50 8.22
N ASP A 257 -1.05 -28.76 8.05
CA ASP A 257 -0.53 -29.91 8.82
C ASP A 257 0.77 -30.44 8.21
N ARG A 258 0.83 -30.61 6.88
CA ARG A 258 2.01 -31.08 6.17
C ARG A 258 2.30 -30.21 4.94
N PRO A 259 3.49 -29.58 4.84
CA PRO A 259 3.89 -28.78 3.68
C PRO A 259 3.68 -29.52 2.34
N ILE A 260 3.21 -28.81 1.32
CA ILE A 260 3.02 -29.41 -0.02
C ILE A 260 4.38 -29.64 -0.65
N GLU A 261 4.61 -30.84 -1.16
CA GLU A 261 5.80 -31.15 -1.93
C GLU A 261 5.69 -30.50 -3.33
N THR A 262 6.43 -29.41 -3.58
CA THR A 262 6.28 -28.57 -4.79
C THR A 262 6.88 -29.15 -6.07
N GLY A 263 7.31 -30.41 -6.05
CA GLY A 263 7.89 -31.08 -7.21
C GLY A 263 6.92 -31.14 -8.39
N ARG A 264 7.40 -30.82 -9.60
CA ARG A 264 6.59 -30.83 -10.85
C ARG A 264 5.87 -32.15 -11.12
N ASN A 265 6.41 -33.27 -10.63
CA ASN A 265 5.84 -34.61 -10.84
C ASN A 265 5.04 -35.11 -9.62
N ASN A 266 4.84 -34.28 -8.60
CA ASN A 266 4.06 -34.64 -7.44
C ASN A 266 2.56 -34.54 -7.77
N GLU A 267 1.79 -35.59 -7.45
CA GLU A 267 0.35 -35.65 -7.67
C GLU A 267 -0.39 -34.49 -6.98
N SER A 268 -0.03 -34.17 -5.73
CA SER A 268 -0.65 -33.07 -4.97
C SER A 268 -0.47 -31.71 -5.65
N MET A 269 0.71 -31.46 -6.23
CA MET A 269 1.00 -30.24 -6.99
C MET A 269 0.21 -30.19 -8.30
N GLN A 270 0.00 -31.33 -8.97
CA GLN A 270 -0.83 -31.41 -10.17
C GLN A 270 -2.32 -31.18 -9.87
N VAL A 271 -2.82 -31.74 -8.76
CA VAL A 271 -4.19 -31.49 -8.29
C VAL A 271 -4.36 -30.00 -7.91
N LEU A 272 -3.38 -29.42 -7.20
CA LEU A 272 -3.38 -27.99 -6.86
C LEU A 272 -3.44 -27.13 -8.13
N ARG A 273 -2.54 -27.39 -9.10
CA ARG A 273 -2.50 -26.68 -10.38
C ARG A 273 -3.84 -26.78 -11.12
N SER A 274 -4.40 -27.98 -11.20
CA SER A 274 -5.70 -28.21 -11.86
C SER A 274 -6.82 -27.41 -11.20
N ALA A 275 -6.91 -27.46 -9.87
CA ALA A 275 -7.93 -26.73 -9.11
C ALA A 275 -7.77 -25.21 -9.24
N VAL A 276 -6.56 -24.68 -9.07
CA VAL A 276 -6.26 -23.25 -9.18
C VAL A 276 -6.56 -22.73 -10.59
N MET A 277 -6.09 -23.42 -11.63
CA MET A 277 -6.34 -22.98 -13.01
C MET A 277 -7.82 -23.02 -13.34
N ALA A 278 -8.56 -24.05 -12.92
CA ALA A 278 -10.01 -24.13 -13.14
C ALA A 278 -10.80 -23.00 -12.47
N LEU A 279 -10.28 -22.41 -11.39
CA LEU A 279 -10.88 -21.26 -10.72
C LEU A 279 -10.46 -19.94 -11.37
N ALA A 280 -9.18 -19.79 -11.71
CA ALA A 280 -8.61 -18.56 -12.24
C ALA A 280 -9.00 -18.30 -13.71
N SER A 281 -9.16 -19.33 -14.53
CA SER A 281 -9.43 -19.20 -15.98
C SER A 281 -10.91 -19.17 -16.34
N ARG A 282 -11.79 -18.86 -15.39
CA ARG A 282 -13.24 -18.79 -15.65
C ARG A 282 -13.50 -17.54 -16.52
N SER A 283 -14.49 -17.58 -17.41
CA SER A 283 -14.98 -16.39 -18.13
C SER A 283 -16.50 -16.29 -18.09
N VAL A 284 -17.02 -15.05 -18.13
CA VAL A 284 -18.47 -14.76 -18.03
C VAL A 284 -19.22 -15.18 -19.30
N ASP A 285 -18.60 -15.05 -20.47
CA ASP A 285 -19.26 -15.26 -21.77
C ASP A 285 -18.88 -16.58 -22.47
N GLY A 286 -18.14 -17.47 -21.79
CA GLY A 286 -17.56 -18.66 -22.43
C GLY A 286 -16.52 -18.36 -23.52
N SER A 287 -16.20 -17.07 -23.74
CA SER A 287 -15.13 -16.62 -24.61
C SER A 287 -13.78 -17.02 -24.02
N PHE A 288 -12.86 -17.47 -24.88
CA PHE A 288 -11.47 -17.80 -24.55
C PHE A 288 -10.61 -16.55 -24.29
N ASN A 289 -11.12 -15.59 -23.52
CA ASN A 289 -10.27 -14.50 -23.04
C ASN A 289 -9.23 -15.11 -22.09
N GLU A 290 -7.98 -15.01 -22.51
CA GLU A 290 -6.80 -15.61 -21.92
C GLU A 290 -6.41 -15.03 -20.54
N ALA A 291 -7.29 -14.29 -19.87
CA ALA A 291 -6.99 -13.61 -18.62
C ALA A 291 -7.26 -14.52 -17.41
N CYS A 292 -6.29 -14.62 -16.49
CA CYS A 292 -6.43 -15.33 -15.23
C CYS A 292 -6.91 -14.38 -14.13
N HIS A 293 -8.13 -14.60 -13.66
CA HIS A 293 -8.78 -13.87 -12.57
C HIS A 293 -8.40 -14.47 -11.21
N TRP A 294 -7.19 -14.17 -10.73
CA TRP A 294 -6.70 -14.67 -9.44
C TRP A 294 -6.46 -13.59 -8.39
N ALA A 295 -6.26 -12.33 -8.80
CA ALA A 295 -5.94 -11.21 -7.92
C ALA A 295 -6.75 -9.95 -8.23
N ASP A 296 -7.82 -10.06 -9.03
CA ASP A 296 -8.63 -8.92 -9.50
C ASP A 296 -9.99 -8.80 -8.81
N GLY A 297 -10.22 -9.56 -7.73
CA GLY A 297 -11.40 -9.44 -6.88
C GLY A 297 -11.18 -8.53 -5.67
N ILE A 298 -12.23 -7.76 -5.32
CA ILE A 298 -12.25 -6.82 -4.19
C ILE A 298 -12.54 -7.58 -2.89
N PRO A 299 -11.81 -7.31 -1.78
CA PRO A 299 -10.85 -6.22 -1.58
C PRO A 299 -9.38 -6.60 -1.79
N LEU A 300 -9.07 -7.83 -2.21
CA LEU A 300 -7.68 -8.29 -2.37
C LEU A 300 -6.89 -7.41 -3.35
N ASN A 301 -7.46 -7.11 -4.50
CA ASN A 301 -6.82 -6.29 -5.51
C ASN A 301 -6.46 -4.88 -5.00
N LEU A 302 -7.39 -4.24 -4.28
CA LEU A 302 -7.20 -2.89 -3.74
C LEU A 302 -6.12 -2.86 -2.67
N ARG A 303 -6.11 -3.86 -1.77
CA ARG A 303 -5.07 -3.97 -0.72
C ARG A 303 -3.69 -4.23 -1.32
N LEU A 304 -3.59 -5.06 -2.36
CA LEU A 304 -2.32 -5.26 -3.07
C LEU A 304 -1.88 -3.98 -3.80
N TYR A 305 -2.81 -3.25 -4.40
CA TYR A 305 -2.53 -1.99 -5.08
C TYR A 305 -2.10 -0.87 -4.12
N GLU A 306 -2.72 -0.80 -2.94
CA GLU A 306 -2.33 0.12 -1.86
C GLU A 306 -0.86 -0.09 -1.46
N MET A 307 -0.42 -1.35 -1.28
CA MET A 307 0.98 -1.66 -1.00
C MET A 307 1.94 -1.20 -2.11
N LEU A 308 1.50 -1.17 -3.37
CA LEU A 308 2.31 -0.66 -4.49
C LEU A 308 2.39 0.88 -4.46
N LEU A 309 1.28 1.55 -4.13
CA LEU A 309 1.23 3.01 -4.03
C LEU A 309 2.00 3.56 -2.84
N GLU A 310 2.04 2.83 -1.71
CA GLU A 310 2.87 3.18 -0.55
C GLU A 310 4.36 3.25 -0.91
N ALA A 311 4.81 2.51 -1.93
CA ALA A 311 6.19 2.56 -2.38
C ALA A 311 6.57 3.89 -3.08
N CYS A 312 5.62 4.81 -3.28
CA CYS A 312 5.88 6.14 -3.83
C CYS A 312 6.43 7.16 -2.81
N PHE A 313 6.38 6.84 -1.52
CA PHE A 313 6.86 7.70 -0.43
C PHE A 313 8.24 7.21 0.04
N ASP A 314 9.10 8.14 0.48
CA ASP A 314 10.45 7.78 0.92
C ASP A 314 10.39 7.10 2.31
N ILE A 315 10.91 5.88 2.39
CA ILE A 315 11.07 5.12 3.63
C ILE A 315 11.87 5.86 4.73
N ASN A 316 12.77 6.78 4.37
CA ASN A 316 13.59 7.53 5.33
C ASN A 316 12.93 8.84 5.75
N ASP A 317 12.04 9.35 4.91
CA ASP A 317 11.35 10.62 5.08
C ASP A 317 9.92 10.42 4.56
N GLU A 318 9.07 9.82 5.41
CA GLU A 318 7.71 9.45 5.01
C GLU A 318 6.99 10.70 4.46
N THR A 319 7.20 11.89 5.02
CA THR A 319 6.61 13.13 4.52
C THR A 319 6.91 13.47 3.05
N SER A 320 7.95 12.89 2.46
CA SER A 320 8.40 13.19 1.09
C SER A 320 7.97 12.14 0.07
N ILE A 321 7.41 12.63 -1.04
CA ILE A 321 7.19 11.82 -2.25
C ILE A 321 8.49 11.70 -3.03
N LEU A 322 8.78 10.53 -3.59
CA LEU A 322 9.98 10.29 -4.41
C LEU A 322 10.04 11.18 -5.65
N ASP A 323 11.25 11.65 -6.00
CA ASP A 323 11.47 12.45 -7.21
C ASP A 323 11.14 11.67 -8.49
N GLU A 324 11.38 10.36 -8.49
CA GLU A 324 11.14 9.44 -9.61
C GLU A 324 9.73 8.81 -9.60
N ILE A 325 8.76 9.49 -8.96
CA ILE A 325 7.39 8.99 -8.87
C ILE A 325 6.74 8.76 -10.24
N ASP A 326 7.08 9.53 -11.28
CA ASP A 326 6.50 9.33 -12.61
C ASP A 326 6.96 8.00 -13.22
N GLU A 327 8.26 7.71 -13.17
CA GLU A 327 8.81 6.45 -13.66
C GLU A 327 8.29 5.27 -12.83
N LEU A 328 8.18 5.44 -11.51
CA LEU A 328 7.66 4.41 -10.62
C LEU A 328 6.17 4.14 -10.91
N MET A 329 5.38 5.20 -11.06
CA MET A 329 3.96 5.08 -11.36
C MET A 329 3.72 4.41 -12.71
N GLU A 330 4.52 4.72 -13.74
CA GLU A 330 4.46 4.04 -15.03
C GLU A 330 4.67 2.51 -14.87
N HIS A 331 5.56 2.09 -13.98
CA HIS A 331 5.78 0.66 -13.71
C HIS A 331 4.67 0.04 -12.87
N ILE A 332 4.15 0.74 -11.86
CA ILE A 332 3.00 0.31 -11.07
C ILE A 332 1.80 0.07 -11.98
N LYS A 333 1.55 0.95 -12.96
CA LYS A 333 0.44 0.80 -13.93
C LYS A 333 0.52 -0.49 -14.75
N LYS A 334 1.70 -1.10 -14.92
CA LYS A 334 1.83 -2.41 -15.60
C LYS A 334 1.13 -3.53 -14.84
N THR A 335 0.89 -3.37 -13.54
CA THR A 335 0.19 -4.36 -12.70
C THR A 335 -1.33 -4.34 -12.87
N TRP A 336 -1.88 -3.31 -13.50
CA TRP A 336 -3.32 -3.07 -13.59
C TRP A 336 -4.11 -4.23 -14.17
N VAL A 337 -3.58 -4.89 -15.20
CA VAL A 337 -4.27 -6.02 -15.85
C VAL A 337 -4.39 -7.22 -14.90
N ILE A 338 -3.39 -7.45 -14.04
CA ILE A 338 -3.39 -8.57 -13.08
C ILE A 338 -4.34 -8.27 -11.91
N LEU A 339 -4.39 -7.01 -11.47
CA LEU A 339 -5.19 -6.56 -10.33
C LEU A 339 -6.60 -6.09 -10.71
N GLY A 340 -6.94 -6.04 -12.00
CA GLY A 340 -8.21 -5.45 -12.47
C GLY A 340 -8.37 -3.97 -12.11
N ILE A 341 -7.27 -3.23 -12.01
CA ILE A 341 -7.29 -1.79 -11.70
C ILE A 341 -7.48 -1.00 -12.98
N ASN A 342 -8.35 0.01 -12.91
CA ASN A 342 -8.53 1.01 -13.97
C ASN A 342 -8.15 2.40 -13.45
N GLN A 343 -8.17 3.40 -14.34
CA GLN A 343 -7.81 4.78 -13.99
C GLN A 343 -8.67 5.34 -12.84
N MET A 344 -9.96 4.99 -12.78
CA MET A 344 -10.88 5.47 -11.75
C MET A 344 -10.56 4.90 -10.37
N LEU A 345 -10.37 3.58 -10.28
CA LEU A 345 -9.95 2.92 -9.05
C LEU A 345 -8.58 3.44 -8.60
N HIS A 346 -7.68 3.72 -9.55
CA HIS A 346 -6.40 4.35 -9.23
C HIS A 346 -6.56 5.75 -8.65
N ASN A 347 -7.36 6.62 -9.26
CA ASN A 347 -7.61 7.98 -8.74
C ASN A 347 -8.14 7.91 -7.29
N LEU A 348 -9.07 6.98 -7.03
CA LEU A 348 -9.65 6.78 -5.70
C LEU A 348 -8.62 6.24 -4.69
N CYS A 349 -7.87 5.18 -5.04
CA CYS A 349 -6.84 4.61 -4.16
C CYS A 349 -5.72 5.61 -3.91
N PHE A 350 -5.32 6.39 -4.91
CA PHE A 350 -4.25 7.37 -4.77
C PHE A 350 -4.68 8.58 -3.93
N THR A 351 -5.92 9.04 -4.08
CA THR A 351 -6.53 10.02 -3.16
C THR A 351 -6.47 9.53 -1.72
N TRP A 352 -6.86 8.27 -1.49
CA TRP A 352 -6.80 7.64 -0.17
C TRP A 352 -5.37 7.61 0.37
N VAL A 353 -4.41 7.09 -0.40
CA VAL A 353 -3.02 6.96 0.05
C VAL A 353 -2.40 8.32 0.38
N LEU A 354 -2.59 9.35 -0.46
CA LEU A 354 -2.12 10.71 -0.17
C LEU A 354 -2.71 11.25 1.14
N PHE A 355 -4.01 11.08 1.34
CA PHE A 355 -4.68 11.52 2.56
C PHE A 355 -4.24 10.73 3.79
N HIS A 356 -4.19 9.41 3.70
CA HIS A 356 -3.74 8.54 4.79
C HIS A 356 -2.31 8.91 5.20
N HIS A 357 -1.44 9.20 4.23
CA HIS A 357 -0.07 9.60 4.49
C HIS A 357 0.04 10.96 5.18
N PHE A 358 -0.76 11.94 4.73
CA PHE A 358 -0.90 13.22 5.42
C PHE A 358 -1.31 13.04 6.90
N VAL A 359 -2.25 12.13 7.16
CA VAL A 359 -2.72 11.84 8.52
C VAL A 359 -1.64 11.13 9.35
N ALA A 360 -1.01 10.09 8.79
CA ALA A 360 -0.01 9.26 9.46
C ALA A 360 1.27 10.06 9.82
N THR A 361 1.63 11.04 8.99
CA THR A 361 2.78 11.94 9.21
C THR A 361 2.47 13.10 10.15
N GLY A 362 1.32 13.08 10.85
CA GLY A 362 0.99 14.07 11.87
C GLY A 362 0.49 15.41 11.32
N GLN A 363 -0.02 15.43 10.09
CA GLN A 363 -0.53 16.64 9.42
C GLN A 363 0.53 17.73 9.17
N VAL A 364 1.81 17.34 9.00
CA VAL A 364 2.92 18.30 8.81
C VAL A 364 2.98 18.81 7.36
N GLU A 365 2.72 17.94 6.38
CA GLU A 365 2.87 18.27 4.96
C GLU A 365 1.54 18.66 4.30
N MET A 366 1.26 19.96 4.22
CA MET A 366 0.07 20.48 3.55
C MET A 366 0.03 20.13 2.06
N ASP A 367 1.20 19.97 1.43
CA ASP A 367 1.29 19.64 0.01
C ASP A 367 0.62 18.27 -0.27
N LEU A 368 0.69 17.31 0.66
CA LEU A 368 -0.02 16.02 0.56
C LEU A 368 -1.54 16.17 0.65
N LEU A 369 -2.01 17.05 1.55
CA LEU A 369 -3.43 17.34 1.70
C LEU A 369 -3.99 18.02 0.44
N TYR A 370 -3.26 18.98 -0.12
CA TYR A 370 -3.63 19.64 -1.38
C TYR A 370 -3.56 18.68 -2.57
N ALA A 371 -2.59 17.76 -2.60
CA ALA A 371 -2.52 16.71 -3.61
C ALA A 371 -3.75 15.78 -3.52
N ALA A 372 -4.16 15.39 -2.31
CA ALA A 372 -5.36 14.59 -2.08
C ALA A 372 -6.62 15.33 -2.52
N ASP A 373 -6.77 16.62 -2.20
CA ASP A 373 -7.90 17.45 -2.62
C ASP A 373 -7.96 17.61 -4.16
N SER A 374 -6.80 17.81 -4.79
CA SER A 374 -6.67 17.85 -6.25
C SER A 374 -7.06 16.51 -6.91
N GLN A 375 -6.62 15.37 -6.35
CA GLN A 375 -7.04 14.05 -6.84
C GLN A 375 -8.53 13.77 -6.62
N LEU A 376 -9.09 14.25 -5.50
CA LEU A 376 -10.51 14.13 -5.21
C LEU A 376 -11.38 14.84 -6.26
N ALA A 377 -10.87 15.89 -6.92
CA ALA A 377 -11.54 16.53 -8.05
C ALA A 377 -11.65 15.62 -9.29
N GLU A 378 -10.67 14.75 -9.55
CA GLU A 378 -10.78 13.72 -10.61
C GLU A 378 -11.76 12.62 -10.20
N VAL A 379 -11.70 12.18 -8.94
CA VAL A 379 -12.68 11.22 -8.37
C VAL A 379 -14.12 11.74 -8.49
N ALA A 380 -14.33 13.05 -8.31
CA ALA A 380 -15.64 13.68 -8.49
C ALA A 380 -16.15 13.61 -9.94
N LYS A 381 -15.27 13.66 -10.93
CA LYS A 381 -15.63 13.47 -12.35
C LYS A 381 -15.95 12.01 -12.63
N ASP A 382 -15.13 11.10 -12.10
CA ASP A 382 -15.29 9.66 -12.23
C ASP A 382 -16.62 9.18 -11.64
N ALA A 383 -16.99 9.65 -10.45
CA ALA A 383 -18.25 9.34 -9.77
C ALA A 383 -19.50 9.71 -10.61
N LYS A 384 -19.41 10.75 -11.45
CA LYS A 384 -20.53 11.19 -12.31
C LYS A 384 -20.71 10.33 -13.56
N THR A 385 -19.64 9.69 -14.02
CA THR A 385 -19.63 8.98 -15.31
C THR A 385 -19.87 7.50 -15.15
N THR A 386 -19.43 6.91 -14.04
CA THR A 386 -19.54 5.47 -13.80
C THR A 386 -20.89 5.05 -13.26
N LYS A 387 -21.22 3.79 -13.52
CA LYS A 387 -22.38 3.08 -12.98
C LYS A 387 -21.99 1.74 -12.36
N ASP A 388 -20.69 1.53 -12.15
CA ASP A 388 -20.18 0.30 -11.58
C ASP A 388 -20.52 0.25 -10.07
N PRO A 389 -21.34 -0.72 -9.63
CA PRO A 389 -21.73 -0.85 -8.23
C PRO A 389 -20.55 -1.20 -7.32
N GLU A 390 -19.53 -1.90 -7.82
CA GLU A 390 -18.33 -2.21 -7.03
C GLU A 390 -17.52 -0.95 -6.77
N TYR A 391 -17.32 -0.13 -7.80
CA TYR A 391 -16.69 1.19 -7.66
C TYR A 391 -17.47 2.07 -6.68
N ALA A 392 -18.79 2.17 -6.80
CA ALA A 392 -19.62 3.01 -5.93
C ALA A 392 -19.49 2.61 -4.45
N LYS A 393 -19.41 1.30 -4.16
CA LYS A 393 -19.20 0.79 -2.80
C LYS A 393 -17.84 1.21 -2.22
N VAL A 394 -16.77 1.08 -3.01
CA VAL A 394 -15.42 1.49 -2.60
C VAL A 394 -15.34 3.01 -2.44
N LEU A 395 -15.92 3.76 -3.38
CA LEU A 395 -16.02 5.21 -3.32
C LEU A 395 -16.71 5.67 -2.03
N SER A 396 -17.89 5.12 -1.74
CA SER A 396 -18.64 5.45 -0.52
C SER A 396 -17.83 5.16 0.75
N SER A 397 -17.19 3.98 0.83
CA SER A 397 -16.34 3.60 1.96
C SER A 397 -15.17 4.58 2.17
N THR A 398 -14.46 4.92 1.09
CA THR A 398 -13.31 5.82 1.12
C THR A 398 -13.69 7.23 1.50
N LEU A 399 -14.71 7.80 0.85
CA LEU A 399 -15.16 9.16 1.14
C LEU A 399 -15.75 9.29 2.54
N THR A 400 -16.45 8.27 3.03
CA THR A 400 -16.97 8.26 4.41
C THR A 400 -15.83 8.27 5.42
N SER A 401 -14.73 7.57 5.14
CA SER A 401 -13.56 7.56 6.02
C SER A 401 -12.83 8.90 6.04
N ILE A 402 -12.62 9.51 4.87
CA ILE A 402 -12.07 10.88 4.75
C ILE A 402 -12.96 11.89 5.47
N LEU A 403 -14.26 11.88 5.16
CA LEU A 403 -15.24 12.79 5.75
C LEU A 403 -15.33 12.60 7.26
N GLY A 404 -15.43 11.35 7.75
CA GLY A 404 -15.52 11.06 9.17
C GLY A 404 -14.29 11.50 9.95
N TRP A 405 -13.10 11.40 9.35
CA TRP A 405 -11.88 11.95 9.95
C TRP A 405 -11.89 13.48 10.01
N ALA A 406 -12.30 14.14 8.92
CA ALA A 406 -12.38 15.60 8.85
C ALA A 406 -13.45 16.15 9.81
N GLU A 407 -14.65 15.57 9.84
CA GLU A 407 -15.77 16.01 10.67
C GLU A 407 -15.46 15.93 12.17
N LYS A 408 -14.76 14.88 12.62
CA LYS A 408 -14.33 14.76 14.03
C LYS A 408 -13.53 15.98 14.51
N ARG A 409 -12.71 16.56 13.62
CA ARG A 409 -11.89 17.75 13.89
C ARG A 409 -12.70 19.03 13.74
N LEU A 410 -13.50 19.14 12.68
CA LEU A 410 -14.23 20.36 12.35
C LEU A 410 -15.42 20.64 13.27
N LEU A 411 -16.08 19.60 13.79
CA LEU A 411 -17.20 19.75 14.73
C LEU A 411 -16.79 20.33 16.09
N ALA A 412 -15.51 20.24 16.44
CA ALA A 412 -14.90 20.78 17.64
C ALA A 412 -13.64 21.60 17.28
N TYR A 413 -13.72 22.42 16.23
CA TYR A 413 -12.54 23.11 15.68
C TYR A 413 -11.88 24.08 16.68
N HIS A 414 -12.62 24.64 17.66
CA HIS A 414 -12.00 25.50 18.69
C HIS A 414 -11.05 24.71 19.61
N ASP A 415 -11.28 23.40 19.78
CA ASP A 415 -10.45 22.52 20.60
C ASP A 415 -9.35 21.85 19.76
N THR A 416 -9.60 21.70 18.45
CA THR A 416 -8.71 20.95 17.55
C THR A 416 -7.66 21.84 16.88
N PHE A 417 -8.00 23.10 16.61
CA PHE A 417 -7.11 24.03 15.91
C PHE A 417 -6.69 25.19 16.81
N ASP A 418 -5.38 25.43 16.87
CA ASP A 418 -4.73 26.51 17.58
C ASP A 418 -3.84 27.33 16.64
N SER A 419 -3.11 28.31 17.17
CA SER A 419 -2.21 29.14 16.37
C SER A 419 -1.11 28.36 15.65
N GLY A 420 -0.78 27.14 16.08
CA GLY A 420 0.26 26.29 15.51
C GLY A 420 -0.18 25.44 14.32
N ASN A 421 -1.48 25.12 14.20
CA ASN A 421 -2.00 24.25 13.14
C ASN A 421 -3.21 24.83 12.37
N ILE A 422 -3.58 26.09 12.62
CA ILE A 422 -4.73 26.75 11.98
C ILE A 422 -4.67 26.73 10.45
N GLU A 423 -3.47 26.75 9.86
CA GLU A 423 -3.26 26.70 8.42
C GLU A 423 -3.81 25.40 7.80
N THR A 424 -3.82 24.31 8.57
CA THR A 424 -4.31 23.00 8.13
C THR A 424 -5.83 22.96 8.01
N MET A 425 -6.53 23.81 8.79
CA MET A 425 -8.00 23.83 8.87
C MET A 425 -8.63 24.09 7.51
N GLN A 426 -8.09 25.03 6.73
CA GLN A 426 -8.62 25.37 5.41
C GLN A 426 -8.61 24.17 4.47
N GLY A 427 -7.50 23.43 4.42
CA GLY A 427 -7.37 22.22 3.59
C GLY A 427 -8.32 21.11 4.06
N ILE A 428 -8.46 20.91 5.37
CA ILE A 428 -9.34 19.88 5.95
C ILE A 428 -10.82 20.21 5.66
N VAL A 429 -11.21 21.48 5.74
CA VAL A 429 -12.56 21.92 5.34
C VAL A 429 -12.79 21.67 3.86
N SER A 430 -11.84 22.06 2.98
CA SER A 430 -11.94 21.84 1.53
C SER A 430 -12.19 20.37 1.21
N LEU A 431 -11.31 19.50 1.70
CA LEU A 431 -11.36 18.05 1.45
C LEU A 431 -12.63 17.42 2.01
N GLY A 432 -13.00 17.74 3.25
CA GLY A 432 -14.21 17.22 3.89
C GLY A 432 -15.48 17.64 3.16
N VAL A 433 -15.58 18.90 2.76
CA VAL A 433 -16.72 19.40 1.98
C VAL A 433 -16.77 18.75 0.59
N ALA A 434 -15.63 18.60 -0.08
CA ALA A 434 -15.56 17.91 -1.37
C ALA A 434 -16.03 16.45 -1.27
N ALA A 435 -15.57 15.71 -0.25
CA ALA A 435 -16.01 14.34 0.01
C ALA A 435 -17.53 14.26 0.29
N ALA A 436 -18.05 15.17 1.12
CA ALA A 436 -19.49 15.24 1.41
C ALA A 436 -20.32 15.55 0.17
N ARG A 437 -19.84 16.43 -0.72
CA ARG A 437 -20.52 16.75 -1.98
C ARG A 437 -20.61 15.54 -2.89
N ILE A 438 -19.50 14.82 -3.09
CA ILE A 438 -19.49 13.61 -3.93
C ILE A 438 -20.43 12.56 -3.36
N LEU A 439 -20.39 12.31 -2.04
CA LEU A 439 -21.31 11.37 -1.39
C LEU A 439 -22.78 11.75 -1.59
N VAL A 440 -23.15 13.03 -1.44
CA VAL A 440 -24.53 13.47 -1.63
C VAL A 440 -24.95 13.39 -3.10
N GLU A 441 -24.09 13.77 -4.04
CA GLU A 441 -24.37 13.70 -5.48
C GLU A 441 -24.52 12.24 -5.96
N ASP A 442 -23.72 11.31 -5.45
CA ASP A 442 -23.73 9.89 -5.84
C ASP A 442 -24.87 9.09 -5.16
N ILE A 443 -25.08 9.28 -3.84
CA ILE A 443 -26.15 8.61 -3.07
C ILE A 443 -27.55 9.14 -3.45
N SER A 444 -27.66 10.42 -3.84
CA SER A 444 -28.96 11.04 -4.12
C SER A 444 -29.52 10.72 -5.52
N ASN A 445 -28.70 10.19 -6.44
CA ASN A 445 -29.16 9.79 -7.78
C ASN A 445 -30.05 8.53 -7.76
N GLU A 446 -29.95 7.69 -6.72
CA GLU A 446 -30.77 6.48 -6.58
C GLU A 446 -32.19 6.78 -6.05
N TYR A 447 -32.41 7.92 -5.36
CA TYR A 447 -33.71 8.19 -4.71
C TYR A 447 -34.39 9.54 -5.05
N ARG A 448 -33.69 10.54 -5.61
CA ARG A 448 -34.18 11.93 -5.60
C ARG A 448 -34.42 12.55 -6.98
N ARG A 449 -35.29 11.93 -7.81
CA ARG A 449 -35.97 12.65 -8.91
C ARG A 449 -37.13 13.56 -8.45
N ARG A 450 -37.38 13.69 -7.15
CA ARG A 450 -38.51 14.50 -6.62
C ARG A 450 -38.12 15.38 -5.43
N ARG A 451 -37.34 16.43 -5.70
CA ARG A 451 -37.43 17.80 -5.13
C ARG A 451 -36.12 18.51 -5.42
N LYS A 452 -36.20 19.52 -6.29
CA LYS A 452 -35.14 20.47 -6.61
C LYS A 452 -35.01 21.50 -5.47
N ASN A 453 -34.67 21.03 -4.27
CA ASN A 453 -34.03 21.89 -3.28
C ASN A 453 -32.56 21.51 -3.32
N GLU A 454 -31.80 22.23 -4.15
CA GLU A 454 -30.35 22.18 -4.16
C GLU A 454 -29.89 22.76 -2.81
N VAL A 455 -29.89 21.91 -1.78
CA VAL A 455 -29.30 22.28 -0.49
C VAL A 455 -27.82 22.41 -0.78
N ASP A 456 -27.30 23.62 -0.65
CA ASP A 456 -25.87 23.88 -0.70
C ASP A 456 -25.18 23.05 0.39
N VAL A 457 -24.66 21.88 -0.02
CA VAL A 457 -24.04 20.88 0.87
C VAL A 457 -22.87 21.52 1.61
N ALA A 458 -22.10 22.36 0.92
CA ALA A 458 -20.96 23.06 1.51
C ALA A 458 -21.43 23.99 2.63
N ARG A 459 -22.38 24.89 2.32
CA ARG A 459 -22.92 25.83 3.32
C ARG A 459 -23.56 25.11 4.51
N SER A 460 -24.33 24.06 4.25
CA SER A 460 -24.99 23.27 5.30
C SER A 460 -23.98 22.60 6.25
N ARG A 461 -22.93 21.97 5.69
CA ARG A 461 -21.86 21.34 6.48
C ARG A 461 -21.08 22.37 7.29
N ILE A 462 -20.66 23.46 6.65
CA ILE A 462 -19.90 24.52 7.32
C ILE A 462 -20.71 25.15 8.47
N ASP A 463 -21.99 25.47 8.26
CA ASP A 463 -22.87 25.99 9.31
C ASP A 463 -23.02 25.00 10.48
N THR A 464 -23.11 23.70 10.19
CA THR A 464 -23.12 22.64 11.20
C THR A 464 -21.84 22.62 12.03
N TYR A 465 -20.67 22.70 11.39
CA TYR A 465 -19.37 22.73 12.07
C TYR A 465 -19.25 23.96 12.97
N ILE A 466 -19.64 25.14 12.46
CA ILE A 466 -19.62 26.41 13.22
C ILE A 466 -20.50 26.32 14.46
N ARG A 467 -21.76 25.92 14.30
CA ARG A 467 -22.70 25.83 15.43
C ARG A 467 -22.28 24.80 16.47
N SER A 468 -21.83 23.62 16.04
CA SER A 468 -21.39 22.55 16.92
C SER A 468 -20.20 22.99 17.77
N SER A 469 -19.19 23.56 17.13
CA SER A 469 -17.95 23.99 17.78
C SER A 469 -18.20 25.16 18.74
N LEU A 470 -18.98 26.18 18.32
CA LEU A 470 -19.36 27.30 19.19
C LEU A 470 -20.14 26.86 20.43
N ARG A 471 -21.08 25.92 20.27
CA ARG A 471 -21.86 25.37 21.39
C ARG A 471 -20.94 24.69 22.41
N THR A 472 -19.95 23.94 21.92
CA THR A 472 -18.98 23.22 22.76
C THR A 472 -18.08 24.20 23.51
N ALA A 473 -17.49 25.17 22.80
CA ALA A 473 -16.64 26.20 23.39
C ALA A 473 -17.39 27.05 24.43
N PHE A 474 -18.65 27.44 24.16
CA PHE A 474 -19.47 28.19 25.11
C PHE A 474 -19.75 27.39 26.39
N ALA A 475 -20.08 26.11 26.26
CA ALA A 475 -20.30 25.23 27.41
C ALA A 475 -19.04 25.08 28.27
N GLN A 476 -17.87 24.91 27.64
CA GLN A 476 -16.60 24.85 28.36
C GLN A 476 -16.30 26.15 29.11
N ALA A 477 -16.39 27.31 28.45
CA ALA A 477 -16.15 28.60 29.09
C ALA A 477 -17.07 28.85 30.30
N SER A 478 -18.36 28.48 30.16
CA SER A 478 -19.34 28.62 31.23
C SER A 478 -19.05 27.72 32.44
N CYS A 479 -18.51 26.51 32.22
CA CYS A 479 -18.10 25.60 33.28
C CYS A 479 -16.84 26.07 34.04
N HIS A 480 -15.96 26.86 33.42
CA HIS A 480 -14.75 27.39 34.08
C HIS A 480 -15.01 28.66 34.89
N CYS A 481 -16.19 29.27 34.76
CA CYS A 481 -16.59 30.46 35.53
C CYS A 481 -17.36 30.14 36.82
N HIS A 482 -17.73 28.87 37.03
CA HIS A 482 -18.30 28.34 38.28
C HIS A 482 -17.23 27.61 39.09
#